data_AF-A0A6C0C6P4-F1
#
_entry.id   AF-A0A6C0C6P4-F1
#
_cell.length_a   1.000
_cell.length_b   1.000
_cell.length_c   1.000
_cell.angle_alpha   90.00
_cell.angle_beta   90.00
_cell.angle_gamma   90.00
#
_symmetry.space_group_name_H-M   'P 1'
#
loop_
_entity.id
_entity.type
_entity.pdbx_description
1 polymer ?
#
loop_
_entity_poly.entity_id
_entity_poly.type
_entity_poly.pdbx_seq_one_letter_code
_entity_poly.pdbx_strand_id
1 'polypeptide(L)'
;MINMVFIYILQLELNKYYIGKTNNPGIRLDSHFNSNGSEWTKIYKPIKVYELISDCDSYDEDKYTLKYMEKEGIDNVRGGSFCQIELSDEQIKLINQMIKGASDKCFNCGESGHFIKDCIESKIQDYLKDINNENIQNETIKINSIYEEILELNRLIKLTDFICIDDLPKIKKESQDMKKLNKLQENRKIQEEDNRRNNRRNNLYREKLRVIDGQIQELYYLNQHDSWKFKIEYLYPQIINDHKNLNKDIVILGLELIKFNLEKKKILKEIFEEYYSEDFIKELLSKLYEKEIEIIESQIS
;
A
#
# COMPACT_ATOMS: atom_id res chain seq x y z
N MET A 1 -38.13 37.05 -21.19
CA MET A 1 -38.53 35.80 -20.51
C MET A 1 -37.29 34.98 -20.33
N ILE A 2 -36.95 34.62 -19.09
CA ILE A 2 -35.86 33.67 -18.83
C ILE A 2 -36.36 32.31 -19.33
N ASN A 3 -35.70 31.76 -20.35
CA ASN A 3 -36.07 30.47 -20.93
C ASN A 3 -35.58 29.40 -19.93
N MET A 4 -36.44 28.94 -19.02
CA MET A 4 -36.09 27.88 -18.08
C MET A 4 -35.83 26.60 -18.86
N VAL A 5 -34.66 26.01 -18.65
CA VAL A 5 -34.25 24.76 -19.29
C VAL A 5 -34.50 23.63 -18.30
N PHE A 6 -35.13 22.57 -18.79
CA PHE A 6 -35.39 21.35 -18.06
C PHE A 6 -34.66 20.19 -18.73
N ILE A 7 -34.08 19.32 -17.92
CA ILE A 7 -33.60 18.00 -18.35
C ILE A 7 -34.59 16.95 -17.87
N TYR A 8 -35.07 16.12 -18.79
CA TYR A 8 -35.94 14.99 -18.47
C TYR A 8 -35.19 13.68 -18.73
N ILE A 9 -35.41 12.72 -17.84
CA ILE A 9 -34.97 11.34 -18.00
C ILE A 9 -36.21 10.46 -18.15
N LEU A 10 -36.27 9.73 -19.26
CA LEU A 10 -37.31 8.73 -19.53
C LEU A 10 -36.75 7.35 -19.23
N GLN A 11 -37.52 6.54 -18.51
CA GLN A 11 -37.32 5.09 -18.48
C GLN A 11 -38.11 4.46 -19.62
N LEU A 12 -37.45 3.63 -20.42
CA LEU A 12 -38.00 2.96 -21.58
C LEU A 12 -38.06 1.45 -21.33
N GLU A 13 -38.69 0.73 -22.26
CA GLU A 13 -38.65 -0.73 -22.31
C GLU A 13 -37.22 -1.28 -22.34
N LEU A 14 -37.07 -2.54 -21.90
CA LEU A 14 -35.79 -3.27 -21.84
C LEU A 14 -34.71 -2.56 -20.99
N ASN A 15 -35.13 -1.84 -19.94
CA ASN A 15 -34.26 -1.09 -19.04
C ASN A 15 -33.35 -0.07 -19.76
N LYS A 16 -33.85 0.51 -20.86
CA LYS A 16 -33.18 1.59 -21.57
C LYS A 16 -33.62 2.95 -21.02
N TYR A 17 -32.79 3.97 -21.22
CA TYR A 17 -33.07 5.33 -20.79
C TYR A 17 -32.84 6.33 -21.92
N TYR A 18 -33.62 7.41 -21.89
CA TYR A 18 -33.40 8.56 -22.77
C TYR A 18 -33.34 9.84 -21.96
N ILE A 19 -32.29 10.63 -22.17
CA ILE A 19 -32.10 11.93 -21.57
C ILE A 19 -32.33 12.97 -22.65
N GLY A 20 -33.14 13.98 -22.34
CA GLY A 20 -33.37 15.07 -23.26
C GLY A 20 -33.55 16.40 -22.56
N LYS A 21 -33.37 17.47 -23.33
CA LYS A 21 -33.58 18.85 -22.90
C LYS A 21 -34.86 19.44 -23.48
N THR A 22 -35.52 20.32 -22.73
CA THR A 22 -36.69 21.08 -23.20
C THR A 22 -36.89 22.36 -22.39
N ASN A 23 -37.53 23.37 -22.97
CA ASN A 23 -38.06 24.53 -22.24
C ASN A 23 -39.59 24.42 -22.00
N ASN A 24 -40.22 23.35 -22.51
CA ASN A 24 -41.64 23.07 -22.32
C ASN A 24 -41.83 21.57 -22.08
N PRO A 25 -41.73 21.11 -20.81
CA PRO A 25 -41.82 19.70 -20.46
C PRO A 25 -43.13 19.05 -20.87
N GLY A 26 -44.29 19.70 -20.68
CA GLY A 26 -45.60 19.10 -20.97
C GLY A 26 -45.71 18.63 -22.42
N ILE A 27 -45.52 19.55 -23.38
CA ILE A 27 -45.60 19.23 -24.81
C ILE A 27 -44.54 18.21 -25.21
N ARG A 28 -43.30 18.37 -24.71
CA ARG A 28 -42.19 17.49 -25.11
C ARG A 28 -42.38 16.07 -24.60
N LEU A 29 -42.78 15.89 -23.35
CA LEU A 29 -43.01 14.57 -22.78
C LEU A 29 -44.19 13.89 -23.49
N ASP A 30 -45.31 14.58 -23.70
CA ASP A 30 -46.47 14.04 -24.44
C ASP A 30 -46.10 13.57 -25.85
N SER A 31 -45.23 14.30 -26.55
CA SER A 31 -44.77 13.88 -27.89
C SER A 31 -44.00 12.55 -27.88
N HIS A 32 -43.19 12.28 -26.85
CA HIS A 32 -42.47 11.01 -26.74
C HIS A 32 -43.43 9.83 -26.52
N PHE A 33 -44.41 9.97 -25.62
CA PHE A 33 -45.40 8.91 -25.35
C PHE A 33 -46.31 8.65 -26.56
N ASN A 34 -46.55 9.66 -27.40
CA ASN A 34 -47.31 9.55 -28.65
C ASN A 34 -46.44 9.16 -29.88
N SER A 35 -45.26 8.56 -29.66
CA SER A 35 -44.34 8.07 -30.72
C SER A 35 -43.76 9.14 -31.68
N ASN A 36 -43.81 10.41 -31.31
CA ASN A 36 -43.15 11.53 -32.00
C ASN A 36 -41.85 11.95 -31.29
N GLY A 37 -41.17 10.98 -30.68
CA GLY A 37 -39.92 11.14 -29.94
C GLY A 37 -38.66 11.03 -30.80
N SER A 38 -37.50 10.89 -30.15
CA SER A 38 -36.24 10.53 -30.80
C SER A 38 -36.31 9.10 -31.36
N GLU A 39 -35.44 8.77 -32.32
CA GLU A 39 -35.35 7.41 -32.88
C GLU A 39 -35.18 6.35 -31.78
N TRP A 40 -34.36 6.62 -30.76
CA TRP A 40 -34.20 5.74 -29.60
C TRP A 40 -35.53 5.47 -28.87
N THR A 41 -36.33 6.49 -28.62
CA THR A 41 -37.66 6.34 -27.98
C THR A 41 -38.75 5.78 -28.90
N LYS A 42 -38.52 5.75 -30.22
CA LYS A 42 -39.40 5.06 -31.16
C LYS A 42 -39.16 3.56 -31.12
N ILE A 43 -37.89 3.15 -31.00
CA ILE A 43 -37.43 1.76 -30.88
C ILE A 43 -37.82 1.19 -29.51
N TYR A 44 -37.47 1.89 -28.42
CA TYR A 44 -37.80 1.49 -27.05
C TYR A 44 -38.87 2.42 -26.49
N LYS A 45 -40.09 1.90 -26.28
CA LYS A 45 -41.21 2.78 -25.90
C LYS A 45 -41.02 3.35 -24.49
N PRO A 46 -41.33 4.65 -24.27
CA PRO A 46 -41.31 5.23 -22.93
C PRO A 46 -42.32 4.57 -22.00
N ILE A 47 -41.87 4.14 -20.83
CA ILE A 47 -42.71 3.59 -19.76
C ILE A 47 -43.18 4.72 -18.83
N LYS A 48 -42.23 5.56 -18.39
CA LYS A 48 -42.51 6.68 -17.50
C LYS A 48 -41.44 7.77 -17.57
N VAL A 49 -41.82 8.96 -17.14
CA VAL A 49 -40.86 10.01 -16.78
C VAL A 49 -40.21 9.58 -15.46
N TYR A 50 -38.92 9.26 -15.53
CA TYR A 50 -38.16 8.82 -14.36
C TYR A 50 -37.78 10.01 -13.48
N GLU A 51 -37.34 11.10 -14.10
CA GLU A 51 -36.92 12.31 -13.40
C GLU A 51 -37.11 13.54 -14.31
N LEU A 52 -37.44 14.69 -13.70
CA LEU A 52 -37.53 15.98 -14.37
C LEU A 52 -36.79 17.02 -13.51
N ILE A 53 -35.76 17.62 -14.08
CA ILE A 53 -34.82 18.49 -13.38
C ILE A 53 -34.99 19.91 -13.94
N SER A 54 -35.26 20.88 -13.07
CA SER A 54 -35.39 22.30 -13.42
C SER A 54 -34.09 23.06 -13.26
N ASP A 55 -34.08 24.32 -13.72
CA ASP A 55 -32.99 25.28 -13.51
C ASP A 55 -31.65 24.79 -14.09
N CYS A 56 -31.73 24.07 -15.20
CA CYS A 56 -30.57 23.55 -15.92
C CYS A 56 -30.03 24.56 -16.94
N ASP A 57 -28.90 24.22 -17.55
CA ASP A 57 -28.35 24.89 -18.72
C ASP A 57 -28.25 23.94 -19.94
N SER A 58 -27.60 24.41 -21.00
CA SER A 58 -27.46 23.62 -22.22
C SER A 58 -26.50 22.44 -22.12
N TYR A 59 -25.54 22.49 -21.19
CA TYR A 59 -24.53 21.45 -20.96
C TYR A 59 -25.05 20.33 -20.07
N ASP A 60 -26.08 20.59 -19.26
CA ASP A 60 -26.64 19.61 -18.35
C ASP A 60 -27.18 18.35 -19.06
N GLU A 61 -27.65 18.45 -20.30
CA GLU A 61 -28.14 17.28 -21.06
C GLU A 61 -27.05 16.22 -21.24
N ASP A 62 -25.85 16.63 -21.66
CA ASP A 62 -24.70 15.73 -21.82
C ASP A 62 -24.20 15.24 -20.45
N LYS A 63 -24.17 16.12 -19.46
CA LYS A 63 -23.80 15.76 -18.08
C LYS A 63 -24.71 14.67 -17.52
N TYR A 64 -26.03 14.80 -17.63
CA TYR A 64 -26.97 13.77 -17.16
C TYR A 64 -26.91 12.51 -18.02
N THR A 65 -26.70 12.64 -19.34
CA THR A 65 -26.47 11.47 -20.21
C THR A 65 -25.27 10.66 -19.72
N LEU A 66 -24.13 11.31 -19.45
CA LEU A 66 -22.92 10.64 -18.95
C LEU A 66 -23.11 10.04 -17.55
N LYS A 67 -23.79 10.75 -16.63
CA LYS A 67 -24.12 10.21 -15.29
C LYS A 67 -24.97 8.93 -15.37
N TYR A 68 -25.96 8.91 -16.26
CA TYR A 68 -26.79 7.71 -16.44
C TYR A 68 -26.04 6.61 -17.21
N MET A 69 -25.17 6.94 -18.16
CA MET A 69 -24.29 5.97 -18.82
C MET A 69 -23.34 5.28 -17.83
N GLU A 70 -22.79 6.00 -16.86
CA GLU A 70 -21.99 5.40 -15.78
C GLU A 70 -22.84 4.47 -14.91
N LYS A 71 -24.07 4.88 -14.58
CA LYS A 71 -24.95 4.16 -13.65
C LYS A 71 -25.61 2.92 -14.26
N GLU A 72 -26.11 3.03 -15.50
CA GLU A 72 -26.96 2.04 -16.14
C GLU A 72 -26.25 1.31 -17.30
N GLY A 73 -25.03 1.74 -17.67
CA GLY A 73 -24.24 1.22 -18.78
C GLY A 73 -24.41 2.03 -20.07
N ILE A 74 -23.30 2.20 -20.80
CA ILE A 74 -23.23 3.02 -22.02
C ILE A 74 -24.25 2.56 -23.08
N ASP A 75 -24.46 1.25 -23.23
CA ASP A 75 -25.39 0.68 -24.22
C ASP A 75 -26.87 0.85 -23.87
N ASN A 76 -27.16 1.29 -22.64
CA ASN A 76 -28.52 1.41 -22.14
C ASN A 76 -29.06 2.84 -22.20
N VAL A 77 -28.24 3.82 -22.55
CA VAL A 77 -28.57 5.24 -22.38
C VAL A 77 -28.26 6.02 -23.64
N ARG A 78 -29.19 6.89 -24.08
CA ARG A 78 -28.99 7.86 -25.15
C ARG A 78 -29.51 9.24 -24.75
N GLY A 79 -28.90 10.28 -25.29
CA GLY A 79 -29.27 11.67 -25.00
C GLY A 79 -28.20 12.64 -25.47
N GLY A 80 -28.55 13.92 -25.56
CA GLY A 80 -27.61 14.98 -25.95
C GLY A 80 -26.75 14.64 -27.17
N SER A 81 -25.44 14.80 -27.05
CA SER A 81 -24.42 14.50 -28.06
C SER A 81 -24.31 13.01 -28.43
N PHE A 82 -24.87 12.11 -27.63
CA PHE A 82 -24.80 10.66 -27.79
C PHE A 82 -26.19 10.06 -28.09
N CYS A 83 -26.95 10.71 -28.97
CA CYS A 83 -28.32 10.30 -29.28
C CYS A 83 -28.46 9.25 -30.42
N GLN A 84 -27.36 8.91 -31.11
CA GLN A 84 -27.42 7.90 -32.18
C GLN A 84 -27.68 6.48 -31.64
N ILE A 85 -28.36 5.64 -32.42
CA ILE A 85 -28.79 4.30 -31.97
C ILE A 85 -27.57 3.45 -31.60
N GLU A 86 -26.59 3.38 -32.49
CA GLU A 86 -25.32 2.69 -32.29
C GLU A 86 -24.22 3.71 -32.09
N LEU A 87 -23.46 3.58 -31.00
CA LEU A 87 -22.27 4.39 -30.75
C LEU A 87 -21.08 3.73 -31.44
N SER A 88 -20.22 4.53 -32.07
CA SER A 88 -18.97 3.98 -32.61
C SER A 88 -18.00 3.60 -31.48
N ASP A 89 -17.04 2.73 -31.78
CA ASP A 89 -15.99 2.36 -30.83
C ASP A 89 -15.21 3.59 -30.33
N GLU A 90 -14.99 4.60 -31.18
CA GLU A 90 -14.36 5.86 -30.78
C GLU A 90 -15.22 6.65 -29.79
N GLN A 91 -16.55 6.67 -30.00
CA GLN A 91 -17.47 7.34 -29.08
C GLN A 91 -17.54 6.61 -27.74
N ILE A 92 -17.58 5.28 -27.74
CA ILE A 92 -17.56 4.48 -26.51
C ILE A 92 -16.25 4.73 -25.75
N LYS A 93 -15.10 4.78 -26.43
CA LYS A 93 -13.81 5.14 -25.83
C LYS A 93 -13.83 6.53 -25.21
N LEU A 94 -14.35 7.52 -25.94
CA LEU A 94 -14.48 8.90 -25.45
C LEU A 94 -15.38 8.98 -24.21
N ILE A 95 -16.56 8.35 -24.24
CA ILE A 95 -17.50 8.33 -23.10
C ILE A 95 -16.84 7.71 -21.88
N ASN A 96 -16.15 6.58 -22.04
CA ASN A 96 -15.40 5.95 -20.95
C ASN A 96 -14.32 6.88 -20.38
N GLN A 97 -13.58 7.62 -21.22
CA GLN A 97 -12.61 8.61 -20.75
C GLN A 97 -13.29 9.75 -19.98
N MET A 98 -14.42 10.28 -20.48
CA MET A 98 -15.18 11.34 -19.81
C MET A 98 -15.71 10.88 -18.44
N ILE A 99 -16.26 9.66 -18.35
CA ILE A 99 -16.74 9.07 -17.11
C ILE A 99 -15.59 8.87 -16.13
N LYS A 100 -14.47 8.28 -16.57
CA LYS A 100 -13.28 8.07 -15.72
C LYS A 100 -12.75 9.41 -15.18
N GLY A 101 -12.65 10.42 -16.05
CA GLY A 101 -12.22 11.77 -15.65
C GLY A 101 -13.18 12.45 -14.67
N ALA A 102 -14.50 12.25 -14.82
CA ALA A 102 -15.50 12.81 -13.92
C ALA A 102 -15.58 12.08 -12.55
N SER A 103 -15.10 10.84 -12.48
CA SER A 103 -15.13 9.99 -11.27
C SER A 103 -13.75 9.79 -10.63
N ASP A 104 -12.75 10.59 -11.03
CA ASP A 104 -11.36 10.50 -10.55
C ASP A 104 -10.75 9.08 -10.67
N LYS A 105 -11.21 8.33 -11.68
CA LYS A 105 -10.71 6.97 -12.00
C LYS A 105 -9.54 7.06 -12.97
N CYS A 106 -8.60 6.12 -12.83
CA CYS A 106 -7.45 5.99 -13.71
C CYS A 106 -7.89 5.74 -15.16
N PHE A 107 -7.40 6.56 -16.09
CA PHE A 107 -7.73 6.44 -17.51
C PHE A 107 -7.33 5.10 -18.13
N ASN A 108 -6.30 4.43 -17.59
CA ASN A 108 -5.87 3.11 -18.03
C ASN A 108 -6.77 2.01 -17.41
N CYS A 109 -6.55 1.66 -16.14
CA CYS A 109 -7.23 0.51 -15.51
C CYS A 109 -8.67 0.77 -15.05
N GLY A 110 -9.09 2.03 -14.87
CA GLY A 110 -10.43 2.38 -14.37
C GLY A 110 -10.59 2.36 -12.85
N GLU A 111 -9.52 2.04 -12.10
CA GLU A 111 -9.53 2.06 -10.63
C GLU A 111 -9.30 3.47 -10.08
N SER A 112 -9.81 3.71 -8.87
CA SER A 112 -9.66 5.01 -8.18
C SER A 112 -8.35 5.09 -7.39
N GLY A 113 -7.95 6.31 -6.99
CA GLY A 113 -6.85 6.53 -6.05
C GLY A 113 -5.46 6.77 -6.66
N HIS A 114 -5.33 6.73 -7.99
CA HIS A 114 -4.09 7.04 -8.69
C HIS A 114 -4.33 7.62 -10.09
N PHE A 115 -3.34 8.34 -10.62
CA PHE A 115 -3.35 8.84 -12.00
C PHE A 115 -2.69 7.85 -12.96
N ILE A 116 -2.93 7.99 -14.26
CA ILE A 116 -2.38 7.10 -15.30
C ILE A 116 -0.85 6.94 -15.21
N LYS A 117 -0.12 8.01 -14.88
CA LYS A 117 1.35 8.00 -14.70
C LYS A 117 1.81 7.08 -13.56
N ASP A 118 0.94 6.83 -12.59
CA ASP A 118 1.20 6.04 -11.39
C ASP A 118 0.55 4.65 -11.49
N CYS A 119 -0.09 4.32 -12.62
CA CYS A 119 -0.83 3.08 -12.83
C CYS A 119 0.12 1.88 -12.96
N ILE A 120 -0.02 0.92 -12.04
CA ILE A 120 0.76 -0.33 -12.03
C ILE A 120 0.52 -1.13 -13.32
N GLU A 121 -0.74 -1.33 -13.69
CA GLU A 121 -1.12 -2.04 -14.93
C GLU A 121 -0.46 -1.41 -16.17
N SER A 122 -0.40 -0.08 -16.26
CA SER A 122 0.26 0.59 -17.39
C SER A 122 1.75 0.27 -17.43
N LYS A 123 2.42 0.31 -16.28
CA LYS A 123 3.86 0.01 -16.16
C LYS A 123 4.16 -1.45 -16.47
N ILE A 124 3.28 -2.37 -16.06
CA ILE A 124 3.40 -3.80 -16.36
C ILE A 124 3.24 -4.02 -17.86
N GLN A 125 2.23 -3.43 -18.48
CA GLN A 125 2.05 -3.50 -19.93
C GLN A 125 3.26 -2.97 -20.68
N ASP A 126 3.85 -1.87 -20.21
CA ASP A 126 5.09 -1.33 -20.77
C ASP A 126 6.26 -2.31 -20.63
N TYR A 127 6.44 -2.94 -19.46
CA TYR A 127 7.47 -3.96 -19.24
C TYR A 127 7.29 -5.18 -20.16
N LEU A 128 6.05 -5.65 -20.32
CA LEU A 128 5.73 -6.86 -21.07
C LEU A 128 5.85 -6.69 -22.60
N LYS A 129 5.97 -5.45 -23.12
CA LYS A 129 6.11 -5.20 -24.57
C LYS A 129 7.35 -5.85 -25.17
N ASP A 130 8.42 -5.95 -24.39
CA ASP A 130 9.70 -6.49 -24.82
C ASP A 130 9.85 -7.99 -24.47
N ILE A 131 8.83 -8.59 -23.85
CA ILE A 131 8.82 -10.00 -23.45
C ILE A 131 8.29 -10.88 -24.59
N ASN A 132 9.06 -11.91 -24.91
CA ASN A 132 8.78 -12.89 -25.96
C ASN A 132 9.18 -14.30 -25.50
N ASN A 133 8.92 -15.30 -26.36
CA ASN A 133 9.14 -16.70 -26.02
C ASN A 133 10.63 -17.04 -25.74
N GLU A 134 11.58 -16.24 -26.22
CA GLU A 134 13.01 -16.49 -26.05
C GLU A 134 13.53 -15.96 -24.70
N ASN A 135 12.96 -14.87 -24.19
CA ASN A 135 13.45 -14.22 -22.95
C ASN A 135 12.55 -14.46 -21.73
N ILE A 136 11.31 -14.91 -21.91
CA ILE A 136 10.32 -14.99 -20.83
C ILE A 136 10.83 -15.76 -19.60
N GLN A 137 11.41 -16.95 -19.79
CA GLN A 137 11.90 -17.77 -18.67
C GLN A 137 12.99 -17.07 -17.86
N ASN A 138 13.91 -16.38 -18.54
CA ASN A 138 14.99 -15.65 -17.88
C ASN A 138 14.45 -14.47 -17.08
N GLU A 139 13.47 -13.74 -17.64
CA GLU A 139 12.82 -12.62 -16.98
C GLU A 139 11.98 -13.09 -15.79
N THR A 140 11.22 -14.19 -15.90
CA THR A 140 10.50 -14.79 -14.78
C THR A 140 11.44 -15.16 -13.63
N ILE A 141 12.56 -15.81 -13.92
CA ILE A 141 13.57 -16.17 -12.90
C ILE A 141 14.15 -14.93 -12.23
N LYS A 142 14.48 -13.89 -13.03
CA LYS A 142 15.00 -12.62 -12.52
C LYS A 142 14.01 -11.94 -11.58
N ILE A 143 12.76 -11.74 -12.02
CA ILE A 143 11.72 -11.08 -11.24
C ILE A 143 11.40 -11.88 -9.97
N ASN A 144 11.33 -13.22 -10.06
CA ASN A 144 11.14 -14.07 -8.89
C ASN A 144 12.28 -13.94 -7.88
N SER A 145 13.53 -13.88 -8.34
CA SER A 145 14.69 -13.65 -7.45
C SER A 145 14.61 -12.33 -6.71
N ILE A 146 14.16 -11.26 -7.40
CA ILE A 146 13.97 -9.94 -6.79
C ILE A 146 12.86 -9.99 -5.74
N TYR A 147 11.76 -10.70 -6.04
CA TYR A 147 10.65 -10.85 -5.12
C TYR A 147 11.07 -11.57 -3.83
N GLU A 148 11.82 -12.68 -3.94
CA GLU A 148 12.38 -13.39 -2.79
C GLU A 148 13.35 -12.53 -1.98
N GLU A 149 14.18 -11.71 -2.65
CA GLU A 149 15.05 -10.74 -1.98
C GLU A 149 14.25 -9.71 -1.15
N ILE A 150 13.15 -9.18 -1.69
CA ILE A 150 12.25 -8.27 -0.96
C ILE A 150 11.68 -8.93 0.29
N LEU A 151 11.21 -10.18 0.18
CA LEU A 151 10.65 -10.92 1.33
C LEU A 151 11.68 -11.05 2.45
N GLU A 152 12.92 -11.39 2.12
CA GLU A 152 14.00 -11.50 3.10
C GLU A 152 14.39 -10.13 3.68
N LEU A 153 14.50 -9.09 2.85
CA LEU A 153 14.76 -7.72 3.32
C LEU A 153 13.69 -7.24 4.31
N ASN A 154 12.41 -7.43 3.98
CA ASN A 154 11.28 -7.06 4.84
C ASN A 154 11.33 -7.81 6.17
N ARG A 155 11.65 -9.11 6.15
CA ARG A 155 11.85 -9.91 7.36
C ARG A 155 12.96 -9.34 8.24
N LEU A 156 14.14 -9.06 7.65
CA LEU A 156 15.31 -8.56 8.37
C LEU A 156 15.09 -7.15 8.95
N ILE A 157 14.41 -6.28 8.20
CA ILE A 157 14.01 -4.94 8.66
C ILE A 157 13.10 -5.06 9.88
N LYS A 158 12.05 -5.89 9.80
CA LYS A 158 11.11 -6.10 10.90
C LYS A 158 11.79 -6.60 12.18
N LEU A 159 12.80 -7.47 12.05
CA LEU A 159 13.57 -7.97 13.20
C LEU A 159 14.42 -6.87 13.87
N THR A 160 14.74 -5.79 13.15
CA THR A 160 15.64 -4.73 13.61
C THR A 160 14.94 -3.39 13.87
N ASP A 161 13.66 -3.25 13.58
CA ASP A 161 12.91 -2.00 13.78
C ASP A 161 12.68 -1.61 15.25
N PHE A 162 13.02 -2.49 16.19
CA PHE A 162 12.91 -2.20 17.63
C PHE A 162 13.95 -1.19 18.14
N ILE A 163 15.00 -0.89 17.35
CA ILE A 163 16.11 -0.02 17.74
C ILE A 163 16.31 1.07 16.68
N CYS A 164 16.45 2.32 17.12
CA CYS A 164 16.85 3.42 16.25
C CYS A 164 17.91 4.34 16.88
N ILE A 165 18.32 5.36 16.14
CA ILE A 165 19.33 6.34 16.59
C ILE A 165 18.89 7.07 17.88
N ASP A 166 17.58 7.32 18.03
CA ASP A 166 17.03 8.04 19.16
C ASP A 166 17.11 7.26 20.48
N ASP A 167 17.33 5.94 20.41
CA ASP A 167 17.48 5.07 21.58
C ASP A 167 18.92 5.07 22.14
N LEU A 168 19.90 5.56 21.38
CA LEU A 168 21.32 5.55 21.78
C LEU A 168 21.59 6.16 23.17
N PRO A 169 20.94 7.26 23.60
CA PRO A 169 21.13 7.78 24.95
C PRO A 169 20.75 6.77 26.04
N LYS A 170 19.65 6.02 25.85
CA LYS A 170 19.19 5.00 26.80
C LYS A 170 20.14 3.80 26.81
N ILE A 171 20.57 3.36 25.62
CA ILE A 171 21.53 2.25 25.48
C ILE A 171 22.88 2.62 26.13
N LYS A 172 23.36 3.85 25.93
CA LYS A 172 24.58 4.35 26.58
C LYS A 172 24.45 4.37 28.10
N LYS A 173 23.29 4.78 28.62
CA LYS A 173 23.01 4.74 30.05
C LYS A 173 23.05 3.30 30.57
N GLU A 174 22.37 2.35 29.92
CA GLU A 174 22.43 0.93 30.31
C GLU A 174 23.85 0.36 30.23
N SER A 175 24.65 0.74 29.24
CA SER A 175 26.07 0.37 29.14
C SER A 175 26.89 0.86 30.33
N GLN A 176 26.67 2.11 30.76
CA GLN A 176 27.31 2.67 31.95
C GLN A 176 26.85 1.95 33.23
N ASP A 177 25.55 1.68 33.34
CA ASP A 177 24.95 1.00 34.49
C ASP A 177 25.45 -0.45 34.60
N MET A 178 25.68 -1.15 33.49
CA MET A 178 26.34 -2.46 33.48
C MET A 178 27.79 -2.41 33.95
N LYS A 179 28.57 -1.40 33.51
CA LYS A 179 29.94 -1.21 34.00
C LYS A 179 29.96 -0.95 35.50
N LYS A 180 29.01 -0.15 36.01
CA LYS A 180 28.81 0.10 37.44
C LYS A 180 28.46 -1.20 38.18
N LEU A 181 27.54 -2.00 37.64
CA LEU A 181 27.13 -3.27 38.22
C LEU A 181 28.31 -4.25 38.35
N ASN A 182 29.10 -4.41 37.28
CA ASN A 182 30.28 -5.29 37.29
C ASN A 182 31.28 -4.88 38.38
N LYS A 183 31.54 -3.56 38.50
CA LYS A 183 32.43 -3.02 39.55
C LYS A 183 31.87 -3.26 40.96
N LEU A 184 30.56 -3.11 41.17
CA LEU A 184 29.91 -3.39 42.46
C LEU A 184 30.00 -4.87 42.83
N GLN A 185 29.78 -5.77 41.86
CA GLN A 185 29.88 -7.21 42.06
C GLN A 185 31.31 -7.65 42.42
N GLU A 186 32.32 -7.04 41.79
CA GLU A 186 33.73 -7.30 42.11
C GLU A 186 34.09 -6.78 43.51
N ASN A 187 33.68 -5.55 43.85
CA ASN A 187 33.85 -4.99 45.20
C ASN A 187 33.18 -5.86 46.26
N ARG A 188 31.98 -6.37 45.98
CA ARG A 188 31.24 -7.28 46.88
C ARG A 188 32.04 -8.54 47.17
N LYS A 189 32.60 -9.18 46.13
CA LYS A 189 33.44 -10.39 46.26
C LYS A 189 34.66 -10.12 47.14
N ILE A 190 35.35 -9.00 46.93
CA ILE A 190 36.51 -8.59 47.74
C ILE A 190 36.11 -8.44 49.21
N GLN A 191 34.98 -7.76 49.51
CA GLN A 191 34.51 -7.61 50.90
C GLN A 191 34.13 -8.95 51.53
N GLU A 192 33.57 -9.89 50.78
CA GLU A 192 33.26 -11.24 51.26
C GLU A 192 34.52 -12.04 51.59
N GLU A 193 35.54 -11.98 50.74
CA GLU A 193 36.83 -12.65 50.96
C GLU A 193 37.58 -12.09 52.18
N ASP A 194 37.64 -10.76 52.32
CA ASP A 194 38.26 -10.10 53.46
C ASP A 194 37.57 -10.47 54.78
N ASN A 195 36.23 -10.56 54.78
CA ASN A 195 35.47 -10.97 55.96
C ASN A 195 35.74 -12.43 56.34
N ARG A 196 35.90 -13.33 55.35
CA ARG A 196 36.28 -14.73 55.59
C ARG A 196 37.68 -14.85 56.19
N ARG A 197 38.66 -14.10 55.69
CA ARG A 197 40.05 -14.11 56.21
C ARG A 197 40.16 -13.61 57.64
N ASN A 198 39.34 -12.64 58.03
CA ASN A 198 39.45 -11.97 59.33
C ASN A 198 38.63 -12.62 60.47
N ASN A 199 37.90 -13.72 60.20
CA ASN A 199 37.28 -14.61 61.19
C ASN A 199 36.49 -13.93 62.33
N ARG A 200 35.84 -12.79 62.06
CA ARG A 200 35.15 -11.98 63.08
C ARG A 200 33.77 -11.51 62.62
N ARG A 201 32.78 -11.65 63.52
CA ARG A 201 31.44 -11.02 63.46
C ARG A 201 31.56 -9.48 63.52
N ASN A 202 32.12 -8.86 62.49
CA ASN A 202 32.36 -7.42 62.48
C ASN A 202 31.17 -6.70 61.84
N ASN A 203 30.46 -5.89 62.62
CA ASN A 203 29.29 -5.14 62.14
C ASN A 203 29.63 -4.20 60.97
N LEU A 204 30.88 -3.72 60.91
CA LEU A 204 31.35 -2.84 59.82
C LEU A 204 31.32 -3.51 58.44
N TYR A 205 31.71 -4.79 58.31
CA TYR A 205 31.66 -5.50 57.01
C TYR A 205 30.22 -5.78 56.58
N ARG A 206 29.35 -6.11 57.55
CA ARG A 206 27.92 -6.31 57.27
C ARG A 206 27.27 -5.04 56.73
N GLU A 207 27.63 -3.89 57.30
CA GLU A 207 27.11 -2.60 56.84
C GLU A 207 27.61 -2.27 55.42
N LYS A 208 28.90 -2.48 55.13
CA LYS A 208 29.46 -2.31 53.78
C LYS A 208 28.77 -3.21 52.75
N LEU A 209 28.55 -4.48 53.09
CA LEU A 209 27.85 -5.42 52.19
C LEU A 209 26.40 -5.00 51.96
N ARG A 210 25.66 -4.56 52.99
CA ARG A 210 24.29 -4.05 52.80
C ARG A 210 24.23 -2.87 51.85
N VAL A 211 25.18 -1.93 51.94
CA VAL A 211 25.24 -0.78 51.03
C VAL A 211 25.49 -1.24 49.59
N ILE A 212 26.44 -2.16 49.38
CA ILE A 212 26.73 -2.69 48.04
C ILE A 212 25.53 -3.44 47.49
N ASP A 213 24.88 -4.28 48.30
CA ASP A 213 23.69 -5.05 47.91
C ASP A 213 22.52 -4.13 47.53
N GLY A 214 22.31 -3.03 48.28
CA GLY A 214 21.33 -2.00 47.93
C GLY A 214 21.61 -1.37 46.57
N GLN A 215 22.86 -1.00 46.29
CA GLN A 215 23.26 -0.44 45.00
C GLN A 215 23.14 -1.43 43.84
N ILE A 216 23.39 -2.72 44.08
CA ILE A 216 23.16 -3.78 43.10
C ILE A 216 21.67 -3.94 42.82
N GLN A 217 20.84 -3.87 43.86
CA GLN A 217 19.38 -3.99 43.72
C GLN A 217 18.79 -2.88 42.85
N GLU A 218 19.31 -1.65 42.95
CA GLU A 218 18.94 -0.53 42.07
C GLU A 218 19.19 -0.81 40.57
N LEU A 219 20.13 -1.71 40.25
CA LEU A 219 20.52 -2.06 38.88
C LEU A 219 19.88 -3.36 38.37
N TYR A 220 18.99 -3.98 39.15
CA TYR A 220 18.36 -5.25 38.79
C TYR A 220 17.52 -5.17 37.50
N TYR A 221 17.04 -3.98 37.14
CA TYR A 221 16.28 -3.74 35.91
C TYR A 221 17.05 -4.15 34.63
N LEU A 222 18.39 -4.15 34.67
CA LEU A 222 19.21 -4.58 33.53
C LEU A 222 18.96 -6.04 33.11
N ASN A 223 18.47 -6.88 34.02
CA ASN A 223 18.15 -8.29 33.77
C ASN A 223 16.71 -8.52 33.30
N GLN A 224 15.90 -7.45 33.19
CA GLN A 224 14.54 -7.58 32.66
C GLN A 224 14.58 -7.81 31.16
N HIS A 225 13.66 -8.61 30.64
CA HIS A 225 13.54 -8.90 29.20
C HIS A 225 13.36 -7.65 28.34
N ASP A 226 12.89 -6.56 28.93
CA ASP A 226 12.69 -5.30 28.23
C ASP A 226 13.92 -4.40 28.13
N SER A 227 15.03 -4.74 28.80
CA SER A 227 16.25 -3.96 28.75
C SER A 227 16.86 -3.96 27.34
N TRP A 228 17.55 -2.88 27.00
CA TRP A 228 18.28 -2.80 25.74
C TRP A 228 19.34 -3.89 25.67
N LYS A 229 20.03 -4.16 26.78
CA LYS A 229 20.98 -5.26 26.89
C LYS A 229 20.36 -6.57 26.40
N PHE A 230 19.23 -6.99 26.99
CA PHE A 230 18.62 -8.28 26.67
C PHE A 230 18.19 -8.34 25.20
N LYS A 231 17.50 -7.31 24.70
CA LYS A 231 17.01 -7.25 23.32
C LYS A 231 18.15 -7.29 22.30
N ILE A 232 19.21 -6.51 22.52
CA ILE A 232 20.37 -6.45 21.62
C ILE A 232 21.14 -7.77 21.66
N GLU A 233 21.50 -8.28 22.84
CA GLU A 233 22.27 -9.53 22.97
C GLU A 233 21.49 -10.75 22.41
N TYR A 234 20.16 -10.75 22.53
CA TYR A 234 19.31 -11.81 21.98
C TYR A 234 19.21 -11.77 20.46
N LEU A 235 18.99 -10.59 19.86
CA LEU A 235 18.73 -10.45 18.42
C LEU A 235 20.01 -10.38 17.58
N TYR A 236 21.08 -9.78 18.10
CA TYR A 236 22.36 -9.63 17.39
C TYR A 236 22.88 -10.94 16.74
N PRO A 237 23.01 -12.07 17.47
CA PRO A 237 23.53 -13.30 16.89
C PRO A 237 22.62 -13.91 15.81
N GLN A 238 21.31 -13.66 15.88
CA GLN A 238 20.34 -14.16 14.91
C GLN A 238 20.43 -13.42 13.57
N ILE A 239 20.95 -12.18 13.58
CA ILE A 239 20.96 -11.29 12.41
C ILE A 239 22.34 -11.19 11.78
N ILE A 240 23.38 -10.99 12.61
CA ILE A 240 24.73 -10.67 12.09
C ILE A 240 25.59 -11.94 11.95
N ASN A 241 25.12 -13.11 12.40
CA ASN A 241 25.81 -14.42 12.32
C ASN A 241 27.29 -14.37 12.73
N ASP A 242 27.62 -13.46 13.66
CA ASP A 242 28.96 -13.28 14.19
C ASP A 242 28.96 -13.59 15.69
N HIS A 243 29.07 -14.88 16.00
CA HIS A 243 29.18 -15.37 17.36
C HIS A 243 30.55 -15.05 18.01
N LYS A 244 31.55 -14.55 17.25
CA LYS A 244 32.88 -14.27 17.78
C LYS A 244 32.98 -12.91 18.49
N ASN A 245 31.97 -12.05 18.36
CA ASN A 245 32.01 -10.66 18.81
C ASN A 245 31.00 -10.27 19.91
N LEU A 246 30.35 -11.24 20.56
CA LEU A 246 29.40 -11.00 21.67
C LEU A 246 30.01 -10.31 22.90
N ASN A 247 31.35 -10.21 22.99
CA ASN A 247 32.03 -9.49 24.07
C ASN A 247 32.09 -7.96 23.87
N LYS A 248 31.55 -7.43 22.76
CA LYS A 248 31.50 -5.99 22.52
C LYS A 248 30.54 -5.27 23.48
N ASP A 249 30.77 -3.98 23.69
CA ASP A 249 29.85 -3.11 24.42
C ASP A 249 28.48 -3.06 23.72
N ILE A 250 27.39 -3.11 24.47
CA ILE A 250 26.03 -3.09 23.90
C ILE A 250 25.75 -1.86 23.03
N VAL A 251 26.47 -0.75 23.25
CA VAL A 251 26.36 0.44 22.40
C VAL A 251 26.89 0.13 21.01
N ILE A 252 27.98 -0.63 20.90
CA ILE A 252 28.56 -1.03 19.61
C ILE A 252 27.61 -2.01 18.90
N LEU A 253 27.15 -3.03 19.62
CA LEU A 253 26.19 -4.01 19.06
C LEU A 253 24.90 -3.32 18.58
N GLY A 254 24.38 -2.36 19.36
CA GLY A 254 23.22 -1.56 18.98
C GLY A 254 23.46 -0.71 17.74
N LEU A 255 24.63 -0.06 17.63
CA LEU A 255 25.01 0.71 16.43
C LEU A 255 25.13 -0.18 15.19
N GLU A 256 25.69 -1.38 15.33
CA GLU A 256 25.80 -2.37 14.25
C GLU A 256 24.42 -2.82 13.76
N LEU A 257 23.46 -3.06 14.67
CA LEU A 257 22.07 -3.36 14.32
C LEU A 257 21.34 -2.19 13.63
N ILE A 258 21.52 -0.96 14.13
CA ILE A 258 20.95 0.24 13.50
C ILE A 258 21.50 0.40 12.07
N LYS A 259 22.82 0.26 11.92
CA LYS A 259 23.48 0.35 10.61
C LYS A 259 22.95 -0.72 9.66
N PHE A 260 22.84 -1.96 10.13
CA PHE A 260 22.28 -3.06 9.36
C PHE A 260 20.84 -2.77 8.89
N ASN A 261 19.95 -2.31 9.78
CA ASN A 261 18.57 -1.95 9.43
C ASN A 261 18.53 -0.87 8.33
N LEU A 262 19.34 0.18 8.48
CA LEU A 262 19.43 1.27 7.50
C LEU A 262 19.95 0.79 6.15
N GLU A 263 20.95 -0.09 6.13
CA GLU A 263 21.47 -0.70 4.90
C GLU A 263 20.41 -1.54 4.20
N LYS A 264 19.63 -2.36 4.93
CA LYS A 264 18.55 -3.15 4.33
C LYS A 264 17.42 -2.28 3.78
N LYS A 265 17.03 -1.22 4.51
CA LYS A 265 16.06 -0.23 4.02
C LYS A 265 16.54 0.48 2.76
N LYS A 266 17.85 0.76 2.65
CA LYS A 266 18.46 1.37 1.47
C LYS A 266 18.38 0.45 0.26
N ILE A 267 18.74 -0.83 0.41
CA ILE A 267 18.64 -1.82 -0.67
C ILE A 267 17.19 -1.96 -1.14
N LEU A 268 16.25 -2.09 -0.20
CA LEU A 268 14.81 -2.18 -0.53
C LEU A 268 14.33 -0.95 -1.31
N LYS A 269 14.80 0.25 -0.93
CA LYS A 269 14.49 1.50 -1.63
C LYS A 269 15.06 1.52 -3.06
N GLU A 270 16.29 1.04 -3.26
CA GLU A 270 16.92 0.93 -4.59
C GLU A 270 16.12 -0.01 -5.51
N ILE A 271 15.65 -1.15 -4.98
CA ILE A 271 14.76 -2.06 -5.72
C ILE A 271 13.47 -1.34 -6.14
N PHE A 272 12.85 -0.57 -5.24
CA PHE A 272 11.61 0.17 -5.56
C PHE A 272 11.83 1.41 -6.44
N GLU A 273 13.05 1.91 -6.57
CA GLU A 273 13.38 2.94 -7.58
C GLU A 273 13.36 2.35 -9.00
N GLU A 274 13.72 1.07 -9.15
CA GLU A 274 13.70 0.36 -10.44
C GLU A 274 12.34 -0.28 -10.73
N TYR A 275 11.71 -0.90 -9.73
CA TYR A 275 10.50 -1.72 -9.89
C TYR A 275 9.26 -1.13 -9.20
N TYR A 276 9.29 0.15 -8.81
CA TYR A 276 8.18 0.93 -8.27
C TYR A 276 7.64 0.49 -6.89
N SER A 277 7.26 -0.77 -6.71
CA SER A 277 6.69 -1.31 -5.48
C SER A 277 6.74 -2.85 -5.43
N GLU A 278 6.50 -3.41 -4.24
CA GLU A 278 6.32 -4.85 -4.06
C GLU A 278 5.10 -5.38 -4.84
N ASP A 279 4.01 -4.62 -4.88
CA ASP A 279 2.78 -5.02 -5.60
C ASP A 279 3.00 -5.06 -7.11
N PHE A 280 3.77 -4.10 -7.67
CA PHE A 280 4.16 -4.14 -9.08
C PHE A 280 4.91 -5.42 -9.42
N ILE A 281 5.88 -5.82 -8.59
CA ILE A 281 6.68 -7.02 -8.80
C ILE A 281 5.81 -8.28 -8.74
N LYS A 282 4.92 -8.38 -7.74
CA LYS A 282 3.98 -9.50 -7.60
C LYS A 282 3.07 -9.64 -8.82
N GLU A 283 2.45 -8.54 -9.24
CA GLU A 283 1.54 -8.54 -10.39
C GLU A 283 2.30 -8.84 -11.69
N LEU A 284 3.49 -8.25 -11.88
CA LEU A 284 4.36 -8.55 -13.02
C LEU A 284 4.72 -10.03 -13.07
N LEU A 285 5.12 -10.62 -11.95
CA LEU A 285 5.47 -12.03 -11.87
C LEU A 285 4.27 -12.93 -12.22
N SER A 286 3.06 -12.59 -11.75
CA SER A 286 1.82 -13.29 -12.14
C SER A 286 1.61 -13.24 -13.66
N LYS A 287 1.80 -12.07 -14.29
CA LYS A 287 1.62 -11.91 -15.73
C LYS A 287 2.69 -12.64 -16.55
N LEU A 288 3.91 -12.75 -16.03
CA LEU A 288 4.96 -13.57 -16.65
C LEU A 288 4.58 -15.06 -16.61
N TYR A 289 4.11 -15.57 -15.47
CA TYR A 289 3.64 -16.96 -15.37
C TYR A 289 2.43 -17.25 -16.29
N GLU A 290 1.46 -16.34 -16.39
CA GLU A 290 0.33 -16.47 -17.32
C GLU A 290 0.84 -16.64 -18.77
N LYS A 291 1.77 -15.79 -19.19
CA LYS A 291 2.38 -15.88 -20.53
C LYS A 291 3.20 -17.16 -20.75
N GLU A 292 3.91 -17.65 -19.74
CA GLU A 292 4.63 -18.93 -19.84
C GLU A 292 3.68 -20.10 -20.07
N ILE A 293 2.55 -20.10 -19.37
CA ILE A 293 1.51 -21.12 -19.54
C ILE A 293 0.94 -21.07 -20.96
N GLU A 294 0.58 -19.88 -21.47
CA GLU A 294 0.10 -19.70 -22.85
C GLU A 294 1.08 -20.26 -23.89
N ILE A 295 2.39 -20.05 -23.70
CA ILE A 295 3.43 -20.58 -24.59
C ILE A 295 3.47 -22.11 -24.53
N ILE A 296 3.46 -22.69 -23.34
CA ILE A 296 3.49 -24.14 -23.15
C ILE A 296 2.24 -24.77 -23.80
N GLU A 297 1.06 -24.19 -23.60
CA GLU A 297 -0.18 -24.67 -24.20
C GLU A 297 -0.11 -24.62 -25.74
N SER A 298 0.41 -23.55 -26.32
CA SER A 298 0.57 -23.40 -27.78
C SER A 298 1.56 -24.39 -28.41
N GLN A 299 2.50 -24.93 -27.64
CA GLN A 299 3.45 -25.94 -28.11
C GLN A 299 2.89 -27.36 -28.04
N ILE A 300 1.84 -27.58 -27.25
CA ILE A 300 1.18 -28.87 -27.06
C ILE A 300 0.01 -29.07 -28.04
N SER A 301 -0.60 -27.97 -28.51
CA SER A 301 -1.69 -27.95 -29.51
C SER A 301 -1.20 -28.15 -30.94
#